data_AF-A0A915C420-F1
#
_entry.id   AF-A0A915C420-F1
#
_cell.length_a   1.000
_cell.length_b   1.000
_cell.length_c   1.000
_cell.angle_alpha   90.00
_cell.angle_beta   90.00
_cell.angle_gamma   90.00
#
_symmetry.space_group_name_H-M   'P 1'
#
loop_
_entity.id
_entity.type
_entity.pdbx_description
1 polymer ?
#
loop_
_entity_poly.entity_id
_entity_poly.type
_entity_poly.pdbx_seq_one_letter_code
_entity_poly.pdbx_strand_id
1 'polypeptide(L)'
;MIKYLLGGTEYPGSMIGPEPTTDCFTVIYYSENPGTVMGTSLATDSSLPFQSLNMFGSAFLTRMRGATLPAPVLEYMTLIDTPGILSGQKQRTSRGYDFASVVNYIATKVDMIILLFDTSKLDISDEYKQVIQCLKGNEEKIKIVLNKADQVGAAELIRVRGALMWSLSRILESPEVPKVFIGSFWNDDSEQKDRSEVTELFMQEYDEFFDELKLLPQQCNVRKLNDVIKRAKRLKIHALLMEQL
;
A
#
# COMPACT_ATOMS: atom_id res chain seq x y z
N MET A 1 -11.23 1.37 1.59
CA MET A 1 -10.13 1.81 2.47
C MET A 1 -9.76 3.27 2.30
N ILE A 2 -9.20 3.76 1.19
CA ILE A 2 -8.76 5.17 1.10
C ILE A 2 -9.92 6.16 1.36
N LYS A 3 -11.07 5.98 0.71
CA LYS A 3 -12.30 6.77 1.00
C LYS A 3 -12.65 6.76 2.49
N TYR A 4 -12.48 5.62 3.17
CA TYR A 4 -12.72 5.49 4.61
C TYR A 4 -11.72 6.33 5.42
N LEU A 5 -10.42 6.25 5.09
CA LEU A 5 -9.38 7.08 5.72
C LEU A 5 -9.60 8.58 5.50
N LEU A 6 -10.21 8.95 4.38
CA LEU A 6 -10.59 10.32 4.04
C LEU A 6 -11.93 10.76 4.67
N GLY A 7 -12.44 10.03 5.68
CA GLY A 7 -13.67 10.39 6.37
C GLY A 7 -14.94 10.18 5.52
N GLY A 8 -14.90 9.28 4.55
CA GLY A 8 -16.00 9.02 3.63
C GLY A 8 -15.99 9.84 2.35
N THR A 9 -15.06 10.78 2.20
CA THR A 9 -14.94 11.61 0.99
C THR A 9 -14.18 10.87 -0.11
N GLU A 10 -14.71 10.93 -1.34
CA GLU A 10 -14.00 10.45 -2.52
C GLU A 10 -12.99 11.48 -2.99
N TYR A 11 -11.78 11.02 -3.32
CA TYR A 11 -10.76 11.89 -3.89
C TYR A 11 -11.03 12.10 -5.40
N PRO A 12 -10.63 13.27 -5.96
CA PRO A 12 -10.83 13.55 -7.38
C PRO A 12 -10.21 12.49 -8.31
N GLY A 13 -11.01 11.99 -9.24
CA GLY A 13 -10.60 10.96 -10.19
C GLY A 13 -10.61 9.53 -9.63
N SER A 14 -11.03 9.32 -8.37
CA SER A 14 -11.26 7.97 -7.87
C SER A 14 -12.30 7.25 -8.75
N MET A 15 -12.04 5.98 -9.06
CA MET A 15 -12.99 5.11 -9.75
C MET A 15 -13.18 3.87 -8.89
N ILE A 16 -14.30 3.82 -8.17
CA ILE A 16 -14.66 2.67 -7.33
C ILE A 16 -15.56 1.77 -8.17
N GLY A 17 -15.11 0.54 -8.45
CA GLY A 17 -15.91 -0.47 -9.13
C GLY A 17 -15.44 -1.90 -8.83
N PRO A 18 -16.28 -2.91 -9.14
CA PRO A 18 -15.99 -4.33 -8.86
C PRO A 18 -14.88 -4.93 -9.74
N GLU A 19 -14.61 -4.32 -10.89
CA GLU A 19 -13.48 -4.62 -11.77
C GLU A 19 -12.30 -3.69 -11.48
N PRO A 20 -11.04 -4.04 -11.85
CA PRO A 20 -9.89 -3.12 -11.76
C PRO A 20 -10.19 -1.81 -12.50
N THR A 21 -10.64 -0.85 -11.73
CA THR A 21 -11.15 0.43 -12.23
C THR A 21 -10.07 1.49 -12.16
N THR A 22 -9.10 1.33 -11.23
CA THR A 22 -7.92 2.19 -11.14
C THR A 22 -6.77 1.61 -11.95
N ASP A 23 -6.46 2.24 -13.08
CA ASP A 23 -5.34 1.89 -13.99
C ASP A 23 -4.12 2.84 -13.81
N CYS A 24 -4.19 3.75 -12.83
CA CYS A 24 -3.16 4.76 -12.59
C CYS A 24 -2.70 4.79 -11.13
N PHE A 25 -1.40 5.01 -10.91
CA PHE A 25 -0.89 5.42 -9.60
C PHE A 25 -1.45 6.80 -9.27
N THR A 26 -2.11 6.92 -8.12
CA THR A 26 -2.73 8.19 -7.68
C THR A 26 -2.09 8.63 -6.38
N VAL A 27 -1.35 9.73 -6.43
CA VAL A 27 -0.82 10.40 -5.24
C VAL A 27 -1.91 11.32 -4.69
N ILE A 28 -2.37 11.05 -3.48
CA ILE A 28 -3.44 11.79 -2.81
C ILE A 28 -2.81 12.61 -1.68
N TYR A 29 -2.83 13.93 -1.83
CA TYR A 29 -2.16 14.85 -0.90
C TYR A 29 -2.99 16.11 -0.65
N TYR A 30 -2.66 16.82 0.41
CA TYR A 30 -3.42 17.97 0.87
C TYR A 30 -3.33 19.15 -0.11
N SER A 31 -4.49 19.79 -0.34
CA SER A 31 -4.60 21.13 -0.92
C SER A 31 -5.95 21.70 -0.56
N GLU A 32 -6.01 23.01 -0.31
CA GLU A 32 -7.28 23.74 -0.14
C GLU A 32 -8.19 23.64 -1.37
N ASN A 33 -7.60 23.44 -2.55
CA ASN A 33 -8.32 23.33 -3.81
C ASN A 33 -8.38 21.86 -4.25
N PRO A 34 -9.57 21.23 -4.22
CA PRO A 34 -9.73 19.90 -4.77
C PRO A 34 -9.47 19.86 -6.27
N GLY A 35 -8.73 18.87 -6.74
CA GLY A 35 -8.40 18.78 -8.16
C GLY A 35 -7.59 17.57 -8.53
N THR A 36 -7.29 17.46 -9.82
CA THR A 36 -6.39 16.45 -10.36
C THR A 36 -5.15 17.12 -10.95
N VAL A 37 -4.01 16.44 -10.83
CA VAL A 37 -2.72 16.90 -11.35
C VAL A 37 -2.12 15.81 -12.22
N MET A 38 -1.55 16.17 -13.37
CA MET A 38 -0.91 15.19 -14.26
C MET A 38 0.39 14.66 -13.64
N GLY A 39 0.71 13.39 -13.86
CA GLY A 39 1.97 12.79 -13.36
C GLY A 39 3.22 13.51 -13.86
N THR A 40 3.20 14.04 -15.09
CA THR A 40 4.29 14.89 -15.63
C THR A 40 4.46 16.20 -14.85
N SER A 41 3.37 16.83 -14.43
CA SER A 41 3.41 18.02 -13.59
C SER A 41 3.95 17.69 -12.19
N LEU A 42 3.53 16.58 -11.59
CA LEU A 42 4.07 16.12 -10.29
C LEU A 42 5.58 15.87 -10.34
N ALA A 43 6.06 15.29 -11.44
CA ALA A 43 7.47 14.97 -11.62
C ALA A 43 8.34 16.19 -11.98
N THR A 44 7.74 17.32 -12.35
CA THR A 44 8.48 18.56 -12.66
C THR A 44 8.44 19.56 -11.52
N ASP A 45 7.43 19.49 -10.65
CA ASP A 45 7.31 20.34 -9.47
C ASP A 45 8.41 20.05 -8.44
N SER A 46 9.28 21.04 -8.19
CA SER A 46 10.37 20.95 -7.21
C SER A 46 9.94 21.09 -5.75
N SER A 47 8.70 21.53 -5.50
CA SER A 47 8.14 21.55 -4.15
C SER A 47 7.66 20.17 -3.69
N LEU A 48 7.52 19.21 -4.62
CA LEU A 48 7.01 17.87 -4.35
C LEU A 48 8.10 16.79 -4.46
N PRO A 49 8.01 15.69 -3.70
CA PRO A 49 9.04 14.64 -3.66
C PRO A 49 8.97 13.64 -4.84
N PHE A 50 8.34 13.99 -5.96
CA PHE A 50 8.05 13.05 -7.06
C PHE A 50 8.99 13.16 -8.26
N GLN A 51 9.91 14.13 -8.27
CA GLN A 51 10.82 14.37 -9.40
C GLN A 51 11.62 13.13 -9.82
N SER A 52 12.03 12.32 -8.85
CA SER A 52 12.79 11.10 -9.11
C SER A 52 12.04 10.06 -9.94
N LEU A 53 10.70 10.12 -10.00
CA LEU A 53 9.89 9.21 -10.80
C LEU A 53 10.02 9.44 -12.31
N ASN A 54 10.65 10.54 -12.75
CA ASN A 54 11.01 10.77 -14.15
C ASN A 54 11.87 9.62 -14.73
N MET A 55 12.61 8.89 -13.88
CA MET A 55 13.41 7.75 -14.32
C MET A 55 12.61 6.62 -14.98
N PHE A 56 11.29 6.54 -14.72
CA PHE A 56 10.40 5.54 -15.32
C PHE A 56 9.81 5.98 -16.67
N GLY A 57 10.11 7.21 -17.10
CA GLY A 57 9.75 7.72 -18.42
C GLY A 57 8.28 8.09 -18.60
N SER A 58 7.97 8.61 -19.78
CA SER A 58 6.65 9.15 -20.13
C SER A 58 5.51 8.13 -20.06
N ALA A 59 5.79 6.86 -20.40
CA ALA A 59 4.81 5.79 -20.36
C ALA A 59 4.25 5.60 -18.93
N PHE A 60 5.12 5.62 -17.92
CA PHE A 60 4.70 5.59 -16.51
C PHE A 60 4.02 6.90 -16.08
N LEU A 61 4.60 8.06 -16.40
CA LEU A 61 4.07 9.35 -15.96
C LEU A 61 2.66 9.64 -16.50
N THR A 62 2.29 9.07 -17.65
CA THR A 62 0.92 9.13 -18.20
C THR A 62 -0.06 8.26 -17.42
N ARG A 63 0.46 7.25 -16.70
CA ARG A 63 -0.26 6.34 -15.79
C ARG A 63 -0.07 6.73 -14.32
N MET A 64 0.36 7.95 -14.06
CA MET A 64 0.46 8.56 -12.74
C MET A 64 -0.36 9.84 -12.71
N ARG A 65 -1.01 10.11 -11.58
CA ARG A 65 -1.76 11.35 -11.35
C ARG A 65 -1.68 11.77 -9.88
N GLY A 66 -1.95 13.04 -9.65
CA GLY A 66 -2.18 13.60 -8.33
C GLY A 66 -3.67 13.84 -8.15
N ALA A 67 -4.15 13.63 -6.93
CA ALA A 67 -5.47 14.03 -6.49
C ALA A 67 -5.30 14.88 -5.24
N THR A 68 -5.86 16.08 -5.25
CA THR A 68 -5.77 17.01 -4.12
C THR A 68 -7.14 17.24 -3.51
N LEU A 69 -7.18 17.42 -2.19
CA LEU A 69 -8.39 17.76 -1.44
C LEU A 69 -8.03 18.21 0.00
N PRO A 70 -8.87 19.04 0.65
CA PRO A 70 -8.66 19.50 2.02
C PRO A 70 -9.21 18.46 3.01
N ALA A 71 -8.57 17.30 3.08
CA ALA A 71 -8.89 16.28 4.08
C ALA A 71 -7.91 16.36 5.26
N PRO A 72 -8.37 16.43 6.52
CA PRO A 72 -7.49 16.63 7.68
C PRO A 72 -6.38 15.58 7.80
N VAL A 73 -6.64 14.32 7.45
CA VAL A 73 -5.61 13.27 7.45
C VAL A 73 -4.45 13.60 6.52
N LEU A 74 -4.70 14.30 5.42
CA LEU A 74 -3.70 14.60 4.40
C LEU A 74 -2.73 15.71 4.81
N GLU A 75 -3.05 16.50 5.84
CA GLU A 75 -2.12 17.46 6.43
C GLU A 75 -0.92 16.75 7.08
N TYR A 76 -1.11 15.50 7.50
CA TYR A 76 -0.12 14.72 8.23
C TYR A 76 0.51 13.61 7.38
N MET A 77 -0.15 13.17 6.30
CA MET A 77 0.35 12.10 5.44
C MET A 77 -0.10 12.24 3.99
N THR A 78 0.68 11.65 3.08
CA THR A 78 0.30 11.49 1.67
C THR A 78 -0.03 10.02 1.43
N LEU A 79 -1.14 9.75 0.74
CA LEU A 79 -1.53 8.40 0.37
C LEU A 79 -1.15 8.13 -1.09
N ILE A 80 -0.73 6.92 -1.40
CA ILE A 80 -0.51 6.48 -2.78
C ILE A 80 -1.45 5.32 -3.04
N ASP A 81 -2.43 5.55 -3.90
CA ASP A 81 -3.30 4.50 -4.44
C ASP A 81 -2.61 3.85 -5.65
N THR A 82 -2.48 2.53 -5.63
CA THR A 82 -1.82 1.78 -6.70
C THR A 82 -2.87 1.11 -7.59
N PRO A 83 -2.61 0.96 -8.90
CA PRO A 83 -3.45 0.12 -9.75
C PRO A 83 -3.68 -1.27 -9.16
N GLY A 84 -4.90 -1.80 -9.33
CA GLY A 84 -5.23 -3.15 -8.89
C GLY A 84 -4.30 -4.18 -9.52
N ILE A 85 -3.75 -5.08 -8.70
CA ILE A 85 -2.88 -6.16 -9.20
C ILE A 85 -3.77 -7.24 -9.81
N LEU A 86 -3.62 -7.43 -11.11
CA LEU A 86 -4.53 -8.28 -11.87
C LEU A 86 -4.05 -9.71 -12.01
N SER A 87 -5.00 -10.64 -12.04
CA SER A 87 -4.77 -12.04 -12.37
C SER A 87 -4.80 -12.22 -13.89
N GLY A 88 -3.70 -11.88 -14.58
CA GLY A 88 -3.60 -12.22 -16.01
C GLY A 88 -2.42 -11.61 -16.77
N GLN A 89 -1.72 -12.44 -17.56
CA GLN A 89 -0.56 -12.03 -18.37
C GLN A 89 -0.86 -10.91 -19.38
N LYS A 90 -2.08 -10.85 -19.95
CA LYS A 90 -2.46 -9.85 -20.97
C LYS A 90 -2.48 -8.40 -20.45
N GLN A 91 -2.69 -8.22 -19.14
CA GLN A 91 -2.71 -6.90 -18.51
C GLN A 91 -1.29 -6.41 -18.17
N ARG A 92 -0.35 -7.33 -17.90
CA ARG A 92 1.07 -6.96 -17.67
C ARG A 92 1.72 -6.31 -18.88
N THR A 93 1.43 -6.81 -20.08
CA THR A 93 1.99 -6.27 -21.33
C THR A 93 1.32 -4.98 -21.78
N SER A 94 0.11 -4.64 -21.30
CA SER A 94 -0.61 -3.44 -21.75
C SER A 94 -0.21 -2.15 -21.01
N ARG A 95 0.43 -2.24 -19.84
CA ARG A 95 0.75 -1.06 -19.00
C ARG A 95 1.80 -0.15 -19.63
N GLY A 96 2.74 -0.69 -20.40
CA GLY A 96 3.82 0.06 -21.03
C GLY A 96 4.93 0.55 -20.08
N TYR A 97 4.93 0.10 -18.82
CA TYR A 97 5.97 0.34 -17.84
C TYR A 97 6.16 -0.88 -16.92
N ASP A 98 7.33 -0.99 -16.30
CA ASP A 98 7.60 -2.05 -15.33
C ASP A 98 6.99 -1.72 -13.96
N PHE A 99 5.80 -2.29 -13.71
CA PHE A 99 5.06 -2.10 -12.47
C PHE A 99 5.85 -2.54 -11.23
N ALA A 100 6.56 -3.66 -11.29
CA ALA A 100 7.29 -4.20 -10.15
C ALA A 100 8.46 -3.28 -9.77
N SER A 101 9.18 -2.77 -10.77
CA SER A 101 10.26 -1.79 -10.55
C SER A 101 9.75 -0.47 -9.97
N VAL A 102 8.59 0.02 -10.42
CA VAL A 102 7.96 1.23 -9.85
C VAL A 102 7.57 0.99 -8.39
N VAL A 103 6.88 -0.12 -8.08
CA VAL A 103 6.46 -0.43 -6.71
C VAL A 103 7.66 -0.60 -5.79
N ASN A 104 8.70 -1.32 -6.22
CA ASN A 104 9.94 -1.46 -5.46
C ASN A 104 10.57 -0.09 -5.17
N TYR A 105 10.65 0.78 -6.17
CA TYR A 105 11.19 2.12 -5.97
C TYR A 105 10.39 2.93 -4.96
N ILE A 106 9.06 2.95 -5.08
CA ILE A 106 8.17 3.64 -4.15
C ILE A 106 8.30 3.04 -2.74
N ALA A 107 8.41 1.72 -2.60
CA ALA A 107 8.59 1.03 -1.32
C ALA A 107 9.82 1.54 -0.54
N THR A 108 10.88 1.94 -1.23
CA THR A 108 12.07 2.53 -0.60
C THR A 108 11.87 3.96 -0.08
N LYS A 109 10.75 4.61 -0.42
CA LYS A 109 10.46 6.02 -0.11
C LYS A 109 9.30 6.22 0.85
N VAL A 110 8.38 5.26 0.90
CA VAL A 110 7.22 5.33 1.79
C VAL A 110 7.57 4.92 3.21
N ASP A 111 6.76 5.38 4.15
CA ASP A 111 6.85 4.98 5.55
C ASP A 111 6.13 3.64 5.80
N MET A 112 4.98 3.41 5.19
CA MET A 112 4.15 2.20 5.39
C MET A 112 3.64 1.67 4.05
N ILE A 113 3.55 0.34 3.95
CA ILE A 113 3.01 -0.38 2.80
C ILE A 113 1.86 -1.24 3.29
N ILE A 114 0.66 -1.03 2.76
CA ILE A 114 -0.52 -1.80 3.15
C ILE A 114 -0.80 -2.84 2.06
N LEU A 115 -0.73 -4.12 2.42
CA LEU A 115 -1.13 -5.21 1.55
C LEU A 115 -2.56 -5.61 1.91
N LEU A 116 -3.50 -5.31 1.01
CA LEU A 116 -4.90 -5.63 1.18
C LEU A 116 -5.22 -7.02 0.63
N PHE A 117 -5.95 -7.80 1.42
CA PHE A 117 -6.54 -9.08 1.04
C PHE A 117 -8.04 -9.04 1.36
N ASP A 118 -8.84 -9.71 0.53
CA ASP A 118 -10.28 -9.82 0.71
C ASP A 118 -10.60 -11.20 1.29
N THR A 119 -11.45 -11.27 2.33
CA THR A 119 -11.89 -12.54 2.94
C THR A 119 -12.53 -13.49 1.93
N SER A 120 -13.19 -12.95 0.90
CA SER A 120 -13.87 -13.74 -0.13
C SER A 120 -12.93 -14.29 -1.21
N LYS A 121 -11.71 -13.74 -1.35
CA LYS A 121 -10.77 -14.05 -2.45
C LYS A 121 -9.32 -13.97 -1.95
N LEU A 122 -8.83 -15.09 -1.39
CA LEU A 122 -7.46 -15.20 -0.90
C LEU A 122 -6.41 -15.63 -1.95
N ASP A 123 -6.82 -15.85 -3.20
CA ASP A 123 -5.90 -16.31 -4.24
C ASP A 123 -4.83 -15.25 -4.54
N ILE A 124 -3.60 -15.52 -4.09
CA ILE A 124 -2.44 -14.68 -4.38
C ILE A 124 -1.96 -15.01 -5.80
N SER A 125 -2.29 -14.14 -6.75
CA SER A 125 -1.83 -14.27 -8.13
C SER A 125 -0.30 -14.23 -8.22
N ASP A 126 0.27 -14.80 -9.29
CA ASP A 126 1.72 -14.77 -9.49
C ASP A 126 2.27 -13.35 -9.66
N GLU A 127 1.43 -12.39 -10.08
CA GLU A 127 1.83 -10.98 -10.15
C GLU A 127 1.96 -10.40 -8.77
N TYR A 128 0.99 -10.71 -7.91
CA TYR A 128 1.02 -10.22 -6.55
C TYR A 128 2.19 -10.83 -5.77
N LYS A 129 2.50 -12.12 -6.00
CA LYS A 129 3.71 -12.75 -5.46
C LYS A 129 4.97 -12.01 -5.87
N GLN A 130 5.12 -11.69 -7.17
CA GLN A 130 6.27 -10.94 -7.68
C GLN A 130 6.39 -9.57 -7.03
N VAL A 131 5.26 -8.86 -6.87
CA VAL A 131 5.23 -7.57 -6.19
C VAL A 131 5.67 -7.70 -4.73
N ILE A 132 5.14 -8.67 -3.99
CA ILE A 132 5.53 -8.93 -2.59
C ILE A 132 7.03 -9.25 -2.49
N GLN A 133 7.56 -10.07 -3.40
CA GLN A 133 9.00 -10.37 -3.46
C GLN A 133 9.85 -9.12 -3.76
N CYS A 134 9.33 -8.19 -4.55
CA CYS A 134 10.00 -6.91 -4.83
C CYS A 134 10.02 -5.96 -3.61
N LEU A 135 9.23 -6.24 -2.57
CA LEU A 135 9.27 -5.47 -1.31
C LEU A 135 10.37 -5.93 -0.36
N LYS A 136 11.16 -6.93 -0.74
CA LYS A 136 12.28 -7.44 0.05
C LYS A 136 13.23 -6.31 0.49
N GLY A 137 13.59 -6.32 1.77
CA GLY A 137 14.35 -5.26 2.43
C GLY A 137 13.52 -4.09 2.97
N ASN A 138 12.20 -4.11 2.80
CA ASN A 138 11.24 -3.16 3.38
C ASN A 138 10.14 -3.88 4.18
N GLU A 139 10.41 -5.10 4.64
CA GLU A 139 9.44 -5.96 5.33
C GLU A 139 8.89 -5.27 6.59
N GLU A 140 9.70 -4.46 7.28
CA GLU A 140 9.28 -3.74 8.48
C GLU A 140 8.21 -2.68 8.22
N LYS A 141 8.05 -2.24 6.95
CA LYS A 141 7.06 -1.25 6.53
C LYS A 141 5.72 -1.89 6.15
N ILE A 142 5.69 -3.22 5.99
CA ILE A 142 4.52 -3.96 5.50
C ILE A 142 3.52 -4.15 6.63
N LYS A 143 2.26 -3.78 6.37
CA LYS A 143 1.09 -4.07 7.20
C LYS A 143 0.09 -4.85 6.35
N ILE A 144 -0.26 -6.06 6.77
CA ILE A 144 -1.20 -6.90 6.04
C ILE A 144 -2.59 -6.66 6.61
N VAL A 145 -3.56 -6.38 5.74
CA VAL A 145 -4.93 -6.10 6.13
C VAL A 145 -5.86 -7.08 5.43
N LEU A 146 -6.58 -7.87 6.22
CA LEU A 146 -7.68 -8.73 5.77
C LEU A 146 -8.99 -7.94 5.86
N ASN A 147 -9.39 -7.41 4.71
CA ASN A 147 -10.56 -6.56 4.52
C ASN A 147 -11.84 -7.40 4.30
N LYS A 148 -13.00 -6.79 4.53
CA LYS A 148 -14.34 -7.40 4.41
C LYS A 148 -14.57 -8.53 5.40
N ALA A 149 -14.03 -8.36 6.61
CA ALA A 149 -14.18 -9.30 7.72
C ALA A 149 -15.65 -9.53 8.11
N ASP A 150 -16.49 -8.52 7.94
CA ASP A 150 -17.95 -8.54 8.13
C ASP A 150 -18.70 -9.53 7.24
N GLN A 151 -18.11 -9.99 6.14
CA GLN A 151 -18.78 -10.89 5.18
C GLN A 151 -18.70 -12.37 5.56
N VAL A 152 -17.92 -12.71 6.58
CA VAL A 152 -17.64 -14.09 6.99
C VAL A 152 -17.81 -14.25 8.49
N GLY A 153 -18.22 -15.45 8.93
CA GLY A 153 -18.33 -15.75 10.35
C GLY A 153 -16.96 -15.92 11.02
N ALA A 154 -16.91 -15.81 12.35
CA ALA A 154 -15.67 -15.89 13.13
C ALA A 154 -14.81 -17.15 12.85
N ALA A 155 -15.44 -18.32 12.74
CA ALA A 155 -14.73 -19.58 12.45
C ALA A 155 -14.14 -19.61 11.03
N GLU A 156 -14.83 -19.03 10.06
CA GLU A 156 -14.34 -18.89 8.69
C GLU A 156 -13.19 -17.89 8.61
N LEU A 157 -13.30 -16.77 9.33
CA LEU A 157 -12.26 -15.76 9.40
C LEU A 157 -10.93 -16.31 9.95
N ILE A 158 -10.98 -17.18 10.96
CA ILE A 158 -9.80 -17.89 11.48
C ILE A 158 -9.16 -18.76 10.39
N ARG A 159 -9.97 -19.49 9.61
CA ARG A 159 -9.49 -20.33 8.51
C ARG A 159 -8.87 -19.51 7.39
N VAL A 160 -9.52 -18.41 7.01
CA VAL A 160 -9.06 -17.45 5.99
C VAL A 160 -7.73 -16.82 6.43
N ARG A 161 -7.61 -16.34 7.68
CA ARG A 161 -6.34 -15.85 8.24
C ARG A 161 -5.24 -16.90 8.16
N GLY A 162 -5.53 -18.14 8.55
CA GLY A 162 -4.57 -19.25 8.48
C GLY A 162 -4.08 -19.55 7.06
N ALA A 163 -5.01 -19.61 6.10
CA ALA A 163 -4.68 -19.84 4.68
C ALA A 163 -3.84 -18.70 4.07
N LEU A 164 -4.14 -17.45 4.44
CA LEU A 164 -3.36 -16.29 4.03
C LEU A 164 -1.94 -16.37 4.59
N MET A 165 -1.79 -16.64 5.89
CA MET A 165 -0.49 -16.76 6.54
C MET A 165 0.35 -17.90 5.97
N TRP A 166 -0.27 -19.05 5.68
CA TRP A 166 0.39 -20.16 5.00
C TRP A 166 0.94 -19.73 3.63
N SER A 167 0.12 -19.03 2.84
CA SER A 167 0.53 -18.56 1.52
C SER A 167 1.66 -17.54 1.60
N LEU A 168 1.57 -16.58 2.52
CA LEU A 168 2.59 -15.56 2.73
C LEU A 168 3.90 -16.12 3.25
N SER A 169 3.89 -17.15 4.10
CA SER A 169 5.11 -17.79 4.62
C SER A 169 6.00 -18.38 3.52
N ARG A 170 5.42 -18.70 2.36
CA ARG A 170 6.14 -19.22 1.20
C ARG A 170 6.69 -18.12 0.29
N ILE A 171 6.23 -16.89 0.46
CA ILE A 171 6.55 -15.75 -0.41
C ILE A 171 7.49 -14.78 0.33
N LEU A 172 7.21 -14.50 1.60
CA LEU A 172 8.01 -13.63 2.44
C LEU A 172 9.23 -14.40 2.94
N GLU A 173 10.41 -13.87 2.64
CA GLU A 173 11.70 -14.42 3.08
C GLU A 173 12.14 -13.84 4.44
N SER A 174 11.18 -13.46 5.28
CA SER A 174 11.43 -12.97 6.64
C SER A 174 11.19 -14.07 7.66
N PRO A 175 12.09 -14.27 8.64
CA PRO A 175 11.82 -15.16 9.77
C PRO A 175 10.72 -14.60 10.68
N GLU A 176 10.44 -13.30 10.61
CA GLU A 176 9.40 -12.66 11.41
C GLU A 176 8.03 -12.84 10.77
N VAL A 177 7.08 -13.30 11.57
CA VAL A 177 5.68 -13.47 11.16
C VAL A 177 5.03 -12.09 11.07
N PRO A 178 4.60 -11.63 9.88
CA PRO A 178 3.98 -10.32 9.78
C PRO A 178 2.61 -10.32 10.45
N LYS A 179 2.28 -9.23 11.14
CA LYS A 179 0.97 -9.05 11.75
C LYS A 179 -0.10 -8.84 10.67
N VAL A 180 -1.23 -9.52 10.84
CA VAL A 180 -2.41 -9.40 9.97
C VAL A 180 -3.51 -8.71 10.75
N PHE A 181 -3.84 -7.49 10.34
CA PHE A 181 -4.95 -6.72 10.86
C PHE A 181 -6.24 -7.16 10.16
N ILE A 182 -7.33 -7.20 10.91
CA ILE A 182 -8.62 -7.66 10.42
C ILE A 182 -9.60 -6.50 10.52
N GLY A 183 -10.38 -6.27 9.47
CA GLY A 183 -11.34 -5.18 9.51
C GLY A 183 -12.20 -5.03 8.27
N SER A 184 -13.13 -4.10 8.35
CA SER A 184 -13.98 -3.71 7.23
C SER A 184 -13.94 -2.20 7.09
N PHE A 185 -13.32 -1.74 6.01
CA PHE A 185 -12.97 -0.31 5.81
C PHE A 185 -13.93 0.37 4.82
N TRP A 186 -15.23 0.38 5.17
CA TRP A 186 -16.31 0.99 4.40
C TRP A 186 -17.34 1.65 5.34
N ASN A 187 -18.03 2.69 4.84
CA ASN A 187 -18.97 3.50 5.61
C ASN A 187 -20.37 2.88 5.58
N ASP A 188 -20.53 1.71 6.16
CA ASP A 188 -21.86 1.23 6.50
C ASP A 188 -21.91 1.01 8.01
N ASP A 189 -22.78 1.77 8.67
CA ASP A 189 -23.11 1.63 10.10
C ASP A 189 -23.91 0.34 10.36
N SER A 190 -24.02 -0.52 9.35
CA SER A 190 -24.77 -1.75 9.43
C SER A 190 -23.93 -2.87 10.07
N GLU A 191 -24.43 -3.27 11.24
CA GLU A 191 -24.28 -4.60 11.83
C GLU A 191 -23.17 -4.80 12.87
N GLN A 192 -23.39 -4.16 14.02
CA GLN A 192 -23.16 -4.78 15.34
C GLN A 192 -24.07 -6.01 15.53
N LYS A 193 -23.99 -7.02 14.65
CA LYS A 193 -24.67 -8.30 14.87
C LYS A 193 -23.64 -9.32 15.37
N ASP A 194 -23.84 -9.73 16.61
CA ASP A 194 -23.05 -10.69 17.40
C ASP A 194 -21.62 -10.25 17.79
N ARG A 195 -21.55 -9.60 18.95
CA ARG A 195 -20.31 -9.46 19.73
C ARG A 195 -19.99 -10.79 20.41
N SER A 196 -19.38 -11.70 19.66
CA SER A 196 -18.66 -12.82 20.25
C SER A 196 -17.30 -12.35 20.77
N GLU A 197 -16.70 -13.04 21.75
CA GLU A 197 -15.34 -12.77 22.24
C GLU A 197 -14.31 -12.75 21.08
N VAL A 198 -14.52 -13.61 20.07
CA VAL A 198 -13.69 -13.64 18.87
C VAL A 198 -13.88 -12.39 18.01
N THR A 199 -15.10 -11.87 17.92
CA THR A 199 -15.39 -10.60 17.23
C THR A 199 -14.67 -9.43 17.91
N GLU A 200 -14.65 -9.38 19.25
CA GLU A 200 -13.96 -8.34 20.01
C GLU A 200 -12.45 -8.34 19.77
N LEU A 201 -11.82 -9.52 19.73
CA LEU A 201 -10.41 -9.65 19.37
C LEU A 201 -10.10 -9.09 17.98
N PHE A 202 -10.99 -9.29 17.00
CA PHE A 202 -10.81 -8.71 15.67
C PHE A 202 -11.03 -7.20 15.63
N MET A 203 -11.91 -6.67 16.47
CA MET A 203 -12.06 -5.22 16.64
C MET A 203 -10.81 -4.58 17.27
N GLN A 204 -10.13 -5.29 18.18
CA GLN A 204 -8.84 -4.81 18.71
C GLN A 204 -7.78 -4.70 17.61
N GLU A 205 -7.68 -5.71 16.73
CA GLU A 205 -6.76 -5.67 15.58
C GLU A 205 -7.10 -4.49 14.63
N TYR A 206 -8.39 -4.16 14.48
CA TYR A 206 -8.82 -2.98 13.74
C TYR A 206 -8.31 -1.68 14.37
N ASP A 207 -8.52 -1.50 15.68
CA ASP A 207 -8.10 -0.29 16.39
C ASP A 207 -6.57 -0.13 16.38
N GLU A 208 -5.84 -1.23 16.60
CA GLU A 208 -4.39 -1.26 16.55
C GLU A 208 -3.83 -0.85 15.18
N PHE A 209 -4.52 -1.19 14.08
CA PHE A 209 -4.13 -0.74 12.75
C PHE A 209 -4.22 0.80 12.63
N PHE A 210 -5.26 1.41 13.20
CA PHE A 210 -5.38 2.87 13.21
C PHE A 210 -4.36 3.53 14.11
N ASP A 211 -4.00 2.91 15.23
CA ASP A 211 -2.96 3.42 16.09
C ASP A 211 -1.58 3.40 15.40
N GLU A 212 -1.29 2.35 14.63
CA GLU A 212 -0.11 2.31 13.74
C GLU A 212 -0.10 3.45 12.71
N LEU A 213 -1.26 3.76 12.11
CA LEU A 213 -1.40 4.89 11.18
C LEU A 213 -1.15 6.24 11.87
N LYS A 214 -1.73 6.45 13.07
CA LYS A 214 -1.58 7.70 13.84
C LYS A 214 -0.14 7.93 14.29
N LEU A 215 0.63 6.86 14.50
CA LEU A 215 2.04 6.93 14.91
C LEU A 215 2.99 7.25 13.75
N LEU A 216 2.56 7.13 12.48
CA LEU A 216 3.42 7.35 11.31
C LEU A 216 4.15 8.71 11.32
N PRO A 217 3.48 9.85 11.54
CA PRO A 217 4.16 11.15 11.51
C PRO A 217 5.23 11.27 12.59
N GLN A 218 4.99 10.68 13.76
CA GLN A 218 5.91 10.73 14.91
C GLN A 218 7.16 9.87 14.67
N GLN A 219 7.03 8.77 13.94
CA GLN A 219 8.12 7.83 13.67
C GLN A 219 8.95 8.16 12.43
N CYS A 220 8.54 9.15 11.63
CA CYS A 220 9.17 9.50 10.35
C CYS A 220 10.69 9.74 10.46
N ASN A 221 11.15 10.43 11.52
CA ASN A 221 12.57 10.72 11.70
C ASN A 221 13.42 9.46 11.90
N VAL A 222 12.92 8.50 12.70
CA VAL A 222 13.59 7.23 12.94
C VAL A 222 13.63 6.39 11.66
N ARG A 223 12.54 6.38 10.88
CA ARG A 223 12.47 5.67 9.59
C ARG A 223 13.46 6.25 8.57
N LYS A 224 13.51 7.58 8.43
CA LYS A 224 14.49 8.26 7.58
C LYS A 224 15.93 7.90 7.95
N LEU A 225 16.24 7.87 9.25
CA LEU A 225 17.57 7.45 9.72
C LEU A 225 17.87 6.01 9.31
N ASN A 226 16.93 5.08 9.53
CA ASN A 226 17.07 3.68 9.14
C ASN A 226 17.29 3.52 7.62
N ASP A 227 16.56 4.27 6.80
CA ASP A 227 16.72 4.25 5.35
C ASP A 227 18.10 4.78 4.90
N VAL A 228 18.61 5.83 5.56
CA VAL A 228 19.99 6.32 5.32
C VAL A 228 21.02 5.25 5.69
N ILE A 229 20.86 4.58 6.83
CA ILE A 229 21.75 3.49 7.26
C ILE A 229 21.72 2.34 6.25
N LYS A 230 20.53 1.90 5.81
CA LYS A 230 20.36 0.87 4.78
C LYS A 230 21.09 1.26 3.48
N ARG A 231 20.94 2.51 3.04
CA ARG A 231 21.59 3.02 1.82
C ARG A 231 23.11 3.10 1.96
N ALA A 232 23.62 3.54 3.10
CA ALA A 232 25.05 3.62 3.37
C ALA A 232 25.71 2.22 3.35
N LYS A 233 25.05 1.22 3.94
CA LYS A 233 25.50 -0.18 3.89
C LYS A 233 25.57 -0.70 2.45
N ARG A 234 24.53 -0.45 1.64
CA ARG A 234 24.52 -0.84 0.22
C ARG A 234 25.63 -0.16 -0.58
N LEU A 235 25.86 1.14 -0.36
CA LEU A 235 26.93 1.88 -1.02
C LEU A 235 28.31 1.30 -0.68
N LYS A 236 28.55 0.98 0.60
CA LYS A 236 29.80 0.34 1.04
C LYS A 236 30.02 -1.00 0.33
N ILE A 237 29.00 -1.86 0.27
CA ILE A 237 29.09 -3.16 -0.42
C ILE A 237 29.41 -2.95 -1.90
N HIS A 238 28.73 -2.00 -2.55
CA HIS A 238 28.98 -1.71 -3.97
C HIS A 238 30.40 -1.21 -4.21
N ALA A 239 30.91 -0.29 -3.38
CA ALA A 239 32.28 0.20 -3.50
C ALA A 239 33.31 -0.93 -3.35
N LEU A 240 33.13 -1.84 -2.38
CA LEU A 240 34.00 -3.00 -2.20
C LEU A 240 33.95 -3.97 -3.39
N LEU A 241 32.78 -4.19 -3.98
CA LEU A 241 32.67 -5.03 -5.18
C LEU A 241 33.39 -4.40 -6.37
N MET A 242 33.26 -3.09 -6.56
CA MET A 242 33.94 -2.36 -7.65
C MET A 242 35.45 -2.32 -7.47
N GLU A 243 35.97 -2.41 -6.24
CA GLU A 243 37.41 -2.52 -5.97
C GLU A 243 37.97 -3.90 -6.35
N GLN A 244 37.13 -4.94 -6.38
CA GLN A 244 37.52 -6.31 -6.73
C GLN A 244 37.33 -6.65 -8.21
N LEU A 245 36.69 -5.77 -8.98
CA LEU A 245 36.45 -5.89 -10.43
C LEU A 245 37.52 -5.11 -11.21
#